data_AF-A0A1T4ZDV8-F1
#
_entry.id   AF-A0A1T4ZDV8-F1
#
_cell.length_a   1.000
_cell.length_b   1.000
_cell.length_c   1.000
_cell.angle_alpha   90.00
_cell.angle_beta   90.00
_cell.angle_gamma   90.00
#
_symmetry.space_group_name_H-M   'P 1'
#
loop_
_entity.id
_entity.type
_entity.pdbx_description
1 polymer ?
#
loop_
_entity_poly.entity_id
_entity_poly.type
_entity_poly.pdbx_seq_one_letter_code
_entity_poly.pdbx_strand_id
1 'polypeptide(L)'
;MINATAILIDVFVQQLQAGYRRTYGGFKPNYPEIIAWAGTMALENIANCDALYHNVEHTMLVTLVGQEILRGKHIREGGVTTEDWLHFIISLLCHDIGYVKGVCRQDQESVGLFATGIGDGIVPISVGATSASLTPYHVDRGKLVIDERFGGHNLIDAEQIKRNIELTRFPVPADETHQDRHNYSGLARAADLIGQLSDPRYLKKISSLFYEFEEVGTNKVLGYKTPGDLRRNYAKFYWNGVFPYIPAALKYLELTQEGKQIVANLYANVFQVENESRILQGINQFPAEVNGGIRNDQNKGSDSNDQKSFELTGLNL
;
A
#
# COMPACT_ATOMS: atom_id res chain seq x y z
N MET A 1 5.88 3.18 -29.48
CA MET A 1 5.34 2.20 -28.51
C MET A 1 4.71 2.99 -27.38
N ILE A 2 3.50 2.66 -26.93
CA ILE A 2 2.88 3.33 -25.78
C ILE A 2 3.55 2.79 -24.50
N ASN A 3 4.01 3.68 -23.62
CA ASN A 3 4.57 3.33 -22.31
C ASN A 3 3.59 3.77 -21.21
N ALA A 4 2.81 2.83 -20.67
CA ALA A 4 1.80 3.11 -19.66
C ALA A 4 2.42 3.61 -18.34
N THR A 5 3.59 3.09 -17.95
CA THR A 5 4.29 3.50 -16.73
C THR A 5 4.71 4.96 -16.79
N ALA A 6 5.29 5.40 -17.91
CA ALA A 6 5.66 6.81 -18.10
C ALA A 6 4.44 7.74 -18.00
N ILE A 7 3.32 7.38 -18.63
CA ILE A 7 2.07 8.17 -18.56
C ILE A 7 1.56 8.27 -17.12
N LEU A 8 1.60 7.17 -16.35
CA LEU A 8 1.17 7.18 -14.96
C LEU A 8 2.06 8.08 -14.09
N ILE A 9 3.39 7.99 -14.27
CA ILE A 9 4.36 8.82 -13.53
C ILE A 9 4.11 10.30 -13.83
N ASP A 10 3.97 10.68 -15.10
CA ASP A 10 3.74 12.07 -15.51
C ASP A 10 2.47 12.66 -14.89
N VAL A 11 1.35 11.92 -14.95
CA VAL A 11 0.07 12.35 -14.37
C VAL A 11 0.16 12.46 -12.86
N PHE A 12 0.82 11.50 -12.20
CA PHE A 12 0.97 11.49 -10.75
C PHE A 12 1.84 12.65 -10.24
N VAL A 13 2.95 12.94 -10.89
CA VAL A 13 3.82 14.07 -10.54
C VAL A 13 3.05 15.38 -10.60
N GLN A 14 2.19 15.57 -11.62
CA GLN A 14 1.31 16.74 -11.70
C GLN A 14 0.32 16.81 -10.52
N GLN A 15 -0.20 15.67 -10.06
CA GLN A 15 -1.07 15.62 -8.88
C GLN A 15 -0.34 16.01 -7.58
N LEU A 16 0.93 15.63 -7.42
CA LEU A 16 1.73 16.05 -6.26
C LEU A 16 1.94 17.57 -6.24
N GLN A 17 2.30 18.13 -7.39
CA GLN A 17 2.46 19.58 -7.54
C GLN A 17 1.14 20.32 -7.28
N ALA A 18 0.03 19.82 -7.81
CA ALA A 18 -1.30 20.37 -7.58
C ALA A 18 -1.70 20.31 -6.10
N GLY A 19 -1.39 19.21 -5.40
CA GLY A 19 -1.64 19.05 -3.97
C GLY A 19 -0.89 20.08 -3.12
N TYR A 20 0.40 20.30 -3.41
CA TYR A 20 1.20 21.34 -2.76
C TYR A 20 0.60 22.74 -3.02
N ARG A 21 0.36 23.10 -4.29
CA ARG A 21 -0.17 24.41 -4.68
C ARG A 21 -1.57 24.68 -4.11
N ARG A 22 -2.40 23.64 -3.97
CA ARG A 22 -3.73 23.73 -3.35
C ARG A 22 -3.64 24.07 -1.85
N THR A 23 -2.60 23.59 -1.18
CA THR A 23 -2.42 23.78 0.27
C THR A 23 -1.71 25.10 0.59
N TYR A 24 -0.66 25.45 -0.17
CA TYR A 24 0.23 26.57 0.15
C TYR A 24 0.20 27.72 -0.87
N GLY A 25 -0.59 27.61 -1.93
CA GLY A 25 -0.60 28.57 -3.03
C GLY A 25 0.76 28.66 -3.70
N GLY A 26 1.29 29.89 -3.84
CA GLY A 26 2.60 30.18 -4.42
C GLY A 26 3.75 30.23 -3.40
N PHE A 27 3.53 29.88 -2.14
CA PHE A 27 4.58 29.97 -1.11
C PHE A 27 5.67 28.90 -1.34
N LYS A 28 6.94 29.33 -1.34
CA LYS A 28 8.12 28.54 -1.73
C LYS A 28 7.93 27.81 -3.07
N PRO A 29 7.94 28.55 -4.20
CA PRO A 29 7.59 28.02 -5.51
C PRO A 29 8.55 26.94 -6.03
N ASN A 30 9.73 26.79 -5.44
CA ASN A 30 10.69 25.73 -5.76
C ASN A 30 10.32 24.36 -5.17
N TYR A 31 9.54 24.31 -4.08
CA TYR A 31 9.21 23.05 -3.40
C TYR A 31 8.36 22.08 -4.25
N PRO A 32 7.30 22.50 -4.96
CA PRO A 32 6.58 21.58 -5.85
C PRO A 32 7.47 21.03 -6.97
N GLU A 33 8.47 21.79 -7.43
CA GLU A 33 9.43 21.31 -8.44
C GLU A 33 10.42 20.30 -7.86
N ILE A 34 10.86 20.48 -6.61
CA ILE A 34 11.67 19.47 -5.90
C ILE A 34 10.87 18.18 -5.68
N ILE A 35 9.60 18.30 -5.27
CA ILE A 35 8.69 17.16 -5.11
C ILE A 35 8.52 16.42 -6.43
N ALA A 36 8.33 17.16 -7.54
CA ALA A 36 8.20 16.57 -8.86
C ALA A 36 9.45 15.79 -9.27
N TRP A 37 10.63 16.39 -9.10
CA TRP A 37 11.90 15.73 -9.38
C TRP A 37 12.10 14.48 -8.51
N ALA A 38 11.83 14.56 -7.21
CA ALA A 38 11.94 13.41 -6.30
C ALA A 38 10.94 12.31 -6.68
N GLY A 39 9.73 12.68 -7.10
CA GLY A 39 8.69 11.76 -7.57
C GLY A 39 9.11 11.01 -8.83
N THR A 40 9.59 11.73 -9.85
CA THR A 40 10.15 11.09 -11.06
C THR A 40 11.33 10.19 -10.72
N MET A 41 12.28 10.66 -9.90
CA MET A 41 13.45 9.87 -9.53
C MET A 41 13.06 8.57 -8.83
N ALA A 42 12.20 8.63 -7.81
CA ALA A 42 11.78 7.45 -7.07
C ALA A 42 11.01 6.47 -7.96
N LEU A 43 10.04 6.96 -8.74
CA LEU A 43 9.19 6.09 -9.55
C LEU A 43 9.90 5.50 -10.77
N GLU A 44 10.88 6.19 -11.36
CA GLU A 44 11.74 5.60 -12.41
C GLU A 44 12.62 4.47 -11.85
N ASN A 45 13.09 4.58 -10.60
CA ASN A 45 13.79 3.47 -9.95
C ASN A 45 12.82 2.31 -9.65
N ILE A 46 11.66 2.61 -9.06
CA ILE A 46 10.65 1.61 -8.70
C ILE A 46 10.05 0.94 -9.94
N ALA A 47 10.00 1.61 -11.09
CA ALA A 47 9.59 1.02 -12.36
C ALA A 47 10.52 -0.11 -12.85
N ASN A 48 11.76 -0.15 -12.35
CA ASN A 48 12.72 -1.24 -12.62
C ASN A 48 12.66 -2.36 -11.55
N CYS A 49 11.80 -2.23 -10.54
CA CYS A 49 11.55 -3.27 -9.53
C CYS A 49 10.77 -4.44 -10.15
N ASP A 50 11.26 -5.67 -9.98
CA ASP A 50 10.57 -6.89 -10.43
C ASP A 50 9.70 -7.54 -9.33
N ALA A 51 9.42 -6.81 -8.23
CA ALA A 51 8.43 -7.20 -7.23
C ALA A 51 7.00 -7.07 -7.81
N LEU A 52 6.12 -8.02 -7.49
CA LEU A 52 4.80 -8.13 -8.11
C LEU A 52 3.78 -7.11 -7.57
N TYR A 53 3.84 -6.81 -6.28
CA TYR A 53 2.92 -5.94 -5.54
C TYR A 53 3.55 -4.60 -5.18
N HIS A 54 4.76 -4.60 -4.59
CA HIS A 54 5.46 -3.37 -4.18
C HIS A 54 6.09 -2.68 -5.41
N ASN A 55 5.24 -1.99 -6.16
CA ASN A 55 5.54 -1.40 -7.47
C ASN A 55 5.12 0.08 -7.56
N VAL A 56 5.23 0.65 -8.77
CA VAL A 56 4.90 2.07 -9.07
C VAL A 56 3.50 2.44 -8.63
N GLU A 57 2.51 1.58 -8.89
CA GLU A 57 1.11 1.88 -8.57
C GLU A 57 0.88 1.90 -7.05
N HIS A 58 1.47 0.96 -6.31
CA HIS A 58 1.40 0.95 -4.86
C HIS A 58 2.01 2.24 -4.27
N THR A 59 3.20 2.62 -4.72
CA THR A 59 3.90 3.83 -4.27
C THR A 59 3.09 5.10 -4.53
N MET A 60 2.47 5.18 -5.72
CA MET A 60 1.59 6.30 -6.07
C MET A 60 0.39 6.39 -5.12
N LEU A 61 -0.30 5.27 -4.86
CA LEU A 61 -1.47 5.24 -4.00
C LEU A 61 -1.12 5.64 -2.55
N VAL A 62 -0.06 5.08 -1.99
CA VAL A 62 0.45 5.42 -0.66
C VAL A 62 0.76 6.91 -0.55
N THR A 63 1.43 7.47 -1.56
CA THR A 63 1.80 8.89 -1.57
C THR A 63 0.57 9.80 -1.66
N LEU A 64 -0.42 9.48 -2.49
CA LEU A 64 -1.66 10.27 -2.60
C LEU A 64 -2.48 10.23 -1.31
N VAL A 65 -2.56 9.07 -0.66
CA VAL A 65 -3.22 8.96 0.65
C VAL A 65 -2.51 9.82 1.68
N GLY A 66 -1.18 9.75 1.76
CA GLY A 66 -0.41 10.58 2.67
C GLY A 66 -0.55 12.07 2.40
N GLN A 67 -0.60 12.47 1.12
CA GLN A 67 -0.86 13.85 0.73
C GLN A 67 -2.20 14.36 1.30
N GLU A 68 -3.27 13.56 1.20
CA GLU A 68 -4.58 13.93 1.74
C GLU A 68 -4.60 13.87 3.28
N ILE A 69 -3.84 12.97 3.91
CA ILE A 69 -3.63 12.97 5.37
C ILE A 69 -3.00 14.30 5.82
N LEU A 70 -1.92 14.76 5.17
CA LEU A 70 -1.28 16.03 5.52
C LEU A 70 -2.19 17.23 5.29
N ARG A 71 -2.93 17.22 4.18
CA ARG A 71 -3.92 18.27 3.90
C ARG A 71 -4.99 18.32 4.98
N GLY A 72 -5.53 17.17 5.37
CA GLY A 72 -6.48 17.06 6.48
C GLY A 72 -5.91 17.52 7.82
N LYS A 73 -4.66 17.14 8.13
CA LYS A 73 -3.95 17.61 9.33
C LYS A 73 -3.80 19.12 9.33
N HIS A 74 -3.38 19.72 8.21
CA HIS A 74 -3.24 21.16 8.09
C HIS A 74 -4.60 21.88 8.23
N ILE A 75 -5.69 21.33 7.67
CA ILE A 75 -7.05 21.88 7.85
C ILE A 75 -7.49 21.82 9.32
N ARG A 76 -7.21 20.72 10.01
CA ARG A 76 -7.67 20.49 11.39
C ARG A 76 -6.87 21.30 12.41
N GLU A 77 -5.55 21.31 12.26
CA GLU A 77 -4.61 21.74 13.30
C GLU A 77 -3.79 22.96 12.88
N GLY A 78 -3.75 23.29 11.59
CA GLY A 78 -2.77 24.21 11.04
C GLY A 78 -1.34 23.65 11.16
N GLY A 79 -0.34 24.53 11.01
CA GLY A 79 1.03 24.24 11.43
C GLY A 79 1.85 23.27 10.57
N VAL A 80 1.25 22.49 9.65
CA VAL A 80 2.02 21.68 8.69
C VAL A 80 2.81 22.62 7.77
N THR A 81 4.12 22.70 7.98
CA THR A 81 5.00 23.59 7.20
C THR A 81 5.25 23.05 5.81
N THR A 82 5.78 23.90 4.92
CA THR A 82 6.20 23.47 3.58
C THR A 82 7.32 22.43 3.62
N GLU A 83 8.19 22.50 4.64
CA GLU A 83 9.26 21.54 4.90
C GLU A 83 8.67 20.22 5.36
N ASP A 84 7.73 20.23 6.31
CA ASP A 84 7.06 19.00 6.74
C ASP A 84 6.42 18.28 5.55
N TRP A 85 5.73 19.03 4.69
CA TRP A 85 5.14 18.50 3.47
C TRP A 85 6.19 17.91 2.53
N LEU A 86 7.27 18.64 2.26
CA LEU A 86 8.35 18.19 1.38
C LEU A 86 8.95 16.87 1.85
N HIS A 87 9.39 16.80 3.11
CA HIS A 87 10.03 15.61 3.66
C HIS A 87 9.06 14.44 3.72
N PHE A 88 7.82 14.67 4.13
CA PHE A 88 6.81 13.62 4.22
C PHE A 88 6.48 13.02 2.85
N ILE A 89 6.28 13.85 1.81
CA ILE A 89 6.04 13.35 0.45
C ILE A 89 7.25 12.57 -0.07
N ILE A 90 8.49 13.06 0.12
CA ILE A 90 9.69 12.31 -0.27
C ILE A 90 9.79 10.97 0.48
N SER A 91 9.40 10.94 1.76
CA SER A 91 9.38 9.70 2.55
C SER A 91 8.46 8.66 1.95
N LEU A 92 7.25 9.04 1.54
CA LEU A 92 6.29 8.13 0.91
C LEU A 92 6.69 7.70 -0.49
N LEU A 93 7.30 8.60 -1.26
CA LEU A 93 7.86 8.24 -2.57
C LEU A 93 8.96 7.20 -2.46
N CYS A 94 9.71 7.20 -1.35
CA CYS A 94 10.88 6.35 -1.16
C CYS A 94 10.67 5.20 -0.16
N HIS A 95 9.48 5.02 0.43
CA HIS A 95 9.28 4.04 1.51
C HIS A 95 9.65 2.60 1.09
N ASP A 96 9.35 2.25 -0.15
CA ASP A 96 9.61 0.95 -0.76
C ASP A 96 10.79 0.94 -1.74
N ILE A 97 11.52 2.05 -1.90
CA ILE A 97 12.61 2.12 -2.87
C ILE A 97 13.70 1.08 -2.61
N GLY A 98 13.83 0.62 -1.36
CA GLY A 98 14.79 -0.43 -0.98
C GLY A 98 14.49 -1.81 -1.56
N TYR A 99 13.33 -2.05 -2.16
CA TYR A 99 13.07 -3.26 -2.95
C TYR A 99 13.86 -3.29 -4.26
N VAL A 100 14.22 -2.13 -4.82
CA VAL A 100 14.87 -2.04 -6.14
C VAL A 100 16.28 -2.63 -6.06
N LYS A 101 16.58 -3.61 -6.92
CA LYS A 101 17.93 -4.14 -7.14
C LYS A 101 18.78 -3.10 -7.88
N GLY A 102 20.03 -2.89 -7.46
CA GLY A 102 20.94 -1.91 -8.10
C GLY A 102 20.79 -0.47 -7.62
N VAL A 103 19.86 -0.20 -6.70
CA VAL A 103 19.58 1.17 -6.24
C VAL A 103 20.63 1.71 -5.27
N CYS A 104 21.20 0.83 -4.43
CA CYS A 104 22.25 1.16 -3.48
C CYS A 104 23.63 1.07 -4.17
N ARG A 105 24.56 1.98 -3.85
CA ARG A 105 25.91 2.00 -4.49
C ARG A 105 26.71 0.72 -4.31
N GLN A 106 26.45 -0.01 -3.21
CA GLN A 106 27.14 -1.26 -2.88
C GLN A 106 26.51 -2.51 -3.55
N ASP A 107 25.37 -2.37 -4.25
CA ASP A 107 24.78 -3.48 -4.99
C ASP A 107 25.71 -3.91 -6.15
N GLN A 108 25.88 -5.22 -6.30
CA GLN A 108 26.67 -5.85 -7.36
C GLN A 108 25.76 -6.84 -8.11
N GLU A 109 24.89 -6.31 -8.96
CA GLU A 109 23.85 -7.07 -9.66
C GLU A 109 24.41 -8.22 -10.51
N SER A 110 25.56 -8.02 -11.15
CA SER A 110 26.20 -9.02 -12.02
C SER A 110 26.59 -10.32 -11.31
N VAL A 111 26.75 -10.27 -9.98
CA VAL A 111 27.09 -11.43 -9.14
C VAL A 111 26.01 -11.73 -8.10
N GLY A 112 24.85 -11.05 -8.16
CA GLY A 112 23.71 -11.31 -7.28
C GLY A 112 23.93 -10.93 -5.82
N LEU A 113 24.76 -9.93 -5.53
CA LEU A 113 25.05 -9.45 -4.18
C LEU A 113 24.45 -8.06 -3.95
N PHE A 114 23.72 -7.89 -2.85
CA PHE A 114 22.93 -6.69 -2.58
C PHE A 114 23.19 -6.14 -1.18
N ALA A 115 23.27 -4.82 -1.04
CA ALA A 115 23.42 -4.17 0.25
C ALA A 115 22.22 -4.45 1.16
N THR A 116 22.44 -4.69 2.44
CA THR A 116 21.34 -4.84 3.41
C THR A 116 20.85 -3.49 3.94
N GLY A 117 21.63 -2.43 3.76
CA GLY A 117 21.41 -1.13 4.43
C GLY A 117 21.77 -1.15 5.92
N ILE A 118 22.26 -2.27 6.46
CA ILE A 118 22.65 -2.44 7.85
C ILE A 118 24.18 -2.54 7.91
N GLY A 119 24.84 -1.44 8.26
CA GLY A 119 26.30 -1.33 8.17
C GLY A 119 26.80 -1.65 6.76
N ASP A 120 27.91 -2.39 6.65
CA ASP A 120 28.46 -2.89 5.38
C ASP A 120 27.92 -4.27 4.99
N GLY A 121 26.77 -4.68 5.54
CA GLY A 121 26.20 -6.00 5.31
C GLY A 121 25.73 -6.18 3.87
N ILE A 122 26.07 -7.33 3.27
CA ILE A 122 25.67 -7.74 1.91
C ILE A 122 24.91 -9.07 1.99
N VAL A 123 23.85 -9.22 1.21
CA VAL A 123 23.05 -10.45 1.09
C VAL A 123 23.10 -10.99 -0.35
N PRO A 124 23.34 -12.31 -0.55
CA PRO A 124 23.21 -12.93 -1.85
C PRO A 124 21.73 -13.19 -2.18
N ILE A 125 21.33 -12.88 -3.42
CA ILE A 125 20.00 -13.19 -3.95
C ILE A 125 20.17 -14.19 -5.09
N SER A 126 19.42 -15.29 -5.03
CA SER A 126 19.52 -16.38 -6.01
C SER A 126 19.13 -15.92 -7.41
N VAL A 127 19.79 -16.47 -8.43
CA VAL A 127 19.40 -16.27 -9.83
C VAL A 127 17.94 -16.71 -10.01
N GLY A 128 17.12 -15.82 -10.57
CA GLY A 128 15.69 -16.04 -10.80
C GLY A 128 14.78 -15.61 -9.65
N ALA A 129 15.31 -15.18 -8.50
CA ALA A 129 14.50 -14.55 -7.46
C ALA A 129 14.16 -13.10 -7.83
N THR A 130 13.01 -12.62 -7.37
CA THR A 130 12.57 -11.24 -7.62
C THR A 130 13.08 -10.28 -6.54
N SER A 131 12.76 -9.01 -6.67
CA SER A 131 13.00 -7.97 -5.67
C SER A 131 12.27 -8.25 -4.36
N ALA A 132 11.23 -9.10 -4.36
CA ALA A 132 10.55 -9.52 -3.13
C ALA A 132 11.52 -10.18 -2.14
N SER A 133 12.58 -10.85 -2.61
CA SER A 133 13.63 -11.40 -1.73
C SER A 133 14.32 -10.36 -0.84
N LEU A 134 14.20 -9.06 -1.16
CA LEU A 134 14.72 -7.95 -0.34
C LEU A 134 13.73 -7.45 0.72
N THR A 135 12.53 -8.03 0.86
CA THR A 135 11.56 -7.66 1.93
C THR A 135 12.20 -7.56 3.32
N PRO A 136 13.11 -8.45 3.77
CA PRO A 136 13.69 -8.31 5.11
C PRO A 136 14.57 -7.05 5.30
N TYR A 137 15.02 -6.44 4.21
CA TYR A 137 16.00 -5.34 4.21
C TYR A 137 15.46 -4.05 3.59
N HIS A 138 14.26 -4.04 3.00
CA HIS A 138 13.79 -2.91 2.18
C HIS A 138 13.77 -1.57 2.94
N VAL A 139 13.36 -1.54 4.21
CA VAL A 139 13.37 -0.29 5.01
C VAL A 139 14.79 0.20 5.24
N ASP A 140 15.72 -0.68 5.60
CA ASP A 140 17.11 -0.32 5.86
C ASP A 140 17.84 0.08 4.57
N ARG A 141 17.58 -0.63 3.47
CA ARG A 141 18.02 -0.24 2.12
C ARG A 141 17.44 1.10 1.70
N GLY A 142 16.16 1.35 1.95
CA GLY A 142 15.50 2.62 1.65
C GLY A 142 16.19 3.78 2.37
N LYS A 143 16.49 3.63 3.65
CA LYS A 143 17.26 4.61 4.43
C LYS A 143 18.66 4.85 3.85
N LEU A 144 19.37 3.79 3.43
CA LEU A 144 20.66 3.92 2.75
C LEU A 144 20.54 4.73 1.45
N VAL A 145 19.50 4.49 0.64
CA VAL A 145 19.24 5.29 -0.58
C VAL A 145 19.04 6.76 -0.24
N ILE A 146 18.31 7.07 0.84
CA ILE A 146 18.13 8.45 1.29
C ILE A 146 19.47 9.12 1.62
N ASP A 147 20.35 8.43 2.35
CA ASP A 147 21.68 8.95 2.65
C ASP A 147 22.53 9.17 1.39
N GLU A 148 22.49 8.21 0.46
CA GLU A 148 23.27 8.31 -0.78
C GLU A 148 22.80 9.42 -1.73
N ARG A 149 21.49 9.71 -1.77
CA ARG A 149 20.87 10.65 -2.71
C ARG A 149 20.66 12.05 -2.13
N PHE A 150 20.33 12.13 -0.84
CA PHE A 150 19.95 13.39 -0.17
C PHE A 150 20.86 13.77 1.00
N GLY A 151 21.85 12.93 1.36
CA GLY A 151 22.80 13.23 2.42
C GLY A 151 23.51 14.58 2.21
N GLY A 152 23.47 15.43 3.24
CA GLY A 152 24.09 16.76 3.20
C GLY A 152 23.37 17.80 2.33
N HIS A 153 22.15 17.53 1.87
CA HIS A 153 21.40 18.48 1.06
C HIS A 153 20.83 19.64 1.90
N ASN A 154 20.94 20.88 1.42
CA ASN A 154 20.57 22.08 2.19
C ASN A 154 19.06 22.24 2.45
N LEU A 155 18.21 21.70 1.58
CA LEU A 155 16.75 21.83 1.69
C LEU A 155 16.03 20.54 2.08
N ILE A 156 16.76 19.41 2.09
CA ILE A 156 16.19 18.08 2.30
C ILE A 156 16.93 17.47 3.49
N ASP A 157 16.24 17.38 4.63
CA ASP A 157 16.66 16.67 5.82
C ASP A 157 16.49 15.16 5.63
N ALA A 158 17.60 14.52 5.29
CA ALA A 158 17.69 13.06 5.14
C ALA A 158 17.29 12.32 6.43
N GLU A 159 17.64 12.84 7.61
CA GLU A 159 17.32 12.18 8.89
C GLU A 159 15.82 12.19 9.16
N GLN A 160 15.12 13.28 8.83
CA GLN A 160 13.67 13.33 8.95
C GLN A 160 12.98 12.33 8.00
N ILE A 161 13.48 12.19 6.77
CA ILE A 161 12.94 11.21 5.82
C ILE A 161 13.18 9.78 6.31
N LYS A 162 14.39 9.46 6.78
CA LYS A 162 14.70 8.13 7.33
C LYS A 162 13.82 7.79 8.54
N ARG A 163 13.56 8.75 9.43
CA ARG A 163 12.62 8.57 10.56
C ARG A 163 11.20 8.27 10.11
N ASN A 164 10.75 8.83 8.99
CA ASN A 164 9.42 8.54 8.46
C ASN A 164 9.36 7.14 7.83
N ILE A 165 10.38 6.80 7.02
CA ILE A 165 10.50 5.48 6.37
C ILE A 165 10.61 4.36 7.42
N GLU A 166 11.32 4.56 8.53
CA GLU A 166 11.46 3.51 9.55
C GLU A 166 10.11 2.99 10.06
N LEU A 167 9.11 3.86 10.22
CA LEU A 167 7.81 3.44 10.77
C LEU A 167 6.95 2.66 9.77
N THR A 168 7.32 2.58 8.49
CA THR A 168 6.65 1.68 7.52
C THR A 168 7.08 0.23 7.68
N ARG A 169 8.07 -0.07 8.53
CA ARG A 169 8.48 -1.45 8.84
C ARG A 169 7.29 -2.27 9.30
N PHE A 170 7.05 -3.37 8.58
CA PHE A 170 5.99 -4.32 8.88
C PHE A 170 6.53 -5.76 8.97
N PRO A 171 6.11 -6.57 9.96
CA PRO A 171 5.19 -6.26 11.07
C PRO A 171 5.70 -5.14 11.98
N VAL A 172 4.78 -4.35 12.54
CA VAL A 172 5.13 -3.20 13.39
C VAL A 172 5.85 -3.68 14.65
N PRO A 173 7.08 -3.21 14.92
CA PRO A 173 7.80 -3.52 16.15
C PRO A 173 7.06 -3.09 17.42
N ALA A 174 7.29 -3.83 18.51
CA ALA A 174 6.58 -3.62 19.77
C ALA A 174 7.15 -2.47 20.64
N ASP A 175 8.28 -1.88 20.27
CA ASP A 175 8.87 -0.78 21.02
C ASP A 175 8.07 0.52 20.89
N GLU A 176 8.26 1.41 21.87
CA GLU A 176 7.47 2.64 22.02
C GLU A 176 7.52 3.56 20.79
N THR A 177 8.69 3.67 20.13
CA THR A 177 8.85 4.55 18.96
C THR A 177 7.95 4.09 17.82
N HIS A 178 7.89 2.78 17.57
CA HIS A 178 7.02 2.21 16.55
C HIS A 178 5.54 2.24 16.95
N GLN A 179 5.17 2.60 18.18
CA GLN A 179 3.77 2.76 18.57
C GLN A 179 3.21 4.16 18.31
N ASP A 180 4.00 5.10 17.79
CA ASP A 180 3.54 6.46 17.46
C ASP A 180 2.46 6.47 16.37
N ARG A 181 1.39 7.27 16.59
CA ARG A 181 0.23 7.36 15.67
C ARG A 181 -0.06 8.79 15.22
N HIS A 182 0.71 9.77 15.66
CA HIS A 182 0.34 11.19 15.58
C HIS A 182 1.39 12.04 14.88
N ASN A 183 2.67 11.70 15.06
CA ASN A 183 3.77 12.37 14.40
C ASN A 183 3.85 11.95 12.92
N TYR A 184 4.64 12.68 12.14
CA TYR A 184 4.78 12.44 10.71
C TYR A 184 5.21 10.99 10.39
N SER A 185 6.09 10.38 11.17
CA SER A 185 6.43 8.96 10.96
C SER A 185 5.23 8.02 11.14
N GLY A 186 4.42 8.23 12.19
CA GLY A 186 3.22 7.44 12.43
C GLY A 186 2.17 7.62 11.33
N LEU A 187 2.05 8.85 10.81
CA LEU A 187 1.16 9.16 9.67
C LEU A 187 1.69 8.60 8.35
N ALA A 188 3.01 8.48 8.18
CA ALA A 188 3.61 7.87 6.99
C ALA A 188 3.28 6.37 6.93
N ARG A 189 3.40 5.66 8.05
CA ARG A 189 2.88 4.29 8.18
C ARG A 189 1.39 4.20 7.89
N ALA A 190 0.60 5.11 8.45
CA ALA A 190 -0.84 5.09 8.22
C ALA A 190 -1.18 5.30 6.73
N ALA A 191 -0.42 6.15 6.03
CA ALA A 191 -0.55 6.35 4.59
C ALA A 191 -0.20 5.10 3.79
N ASP A 192 0.86 4.39 4.18
CA ASP A 192 1.25 3.11 3.57
C ASP A 192 0.13 2.05 3.72
N LEU A 193 -0.28 1.79 4.95
CA LEU A 193 -1.35 0.82 5.24
C LEU A 193 -2.68 1.20 4.57
N ILE A 194 -3.12 2.45 4.66
CA ILE A 194 -4.38 2.86 4.02
C ILE A 194 -4.23 2.86 2.49
N GLY A 195 -3.09 3.28 1.94
CA GLY A 195 -2.81 3.29 0.50
C GLY A 195 -2.88 1.90 -0.11
N GLN A 196 -2.35 0.89 0.60
CA GLN A 196 -2.53 -0.51 0.25
C GLN A 196 -4.01 -0.94 0.31
N LEU A 197 -4.67 -0.73 1.46
CA LEU A 197 -5.99 -1.32 1.73
C LEU A 197 -7.16 -0.59 1.05
N SER A 198 -6.97 0.66 0.63
CA SER A 198 -7.97 1.48 -0.07
C SER A 198 -7.89 1.38 -1.60
N ASP A 199 -6.93 0.63 -2.15
CA ASP A 199 -6.85 0.40 -3.59
C ASP A 199 -8.15 -0.27 -4.08
N PRO A 200 -8.89 0.33 -5.03
CA PRO A 200 -10.10 -0.26 -5.60
C PRO A 200 -9.88 -1.65 -6.23
N ARG A 201 -8.63 -1.96 -6.60
CA ARG A 201 -8.22 -3.25 -7.15
C ARG A 201 -7.48 -4.12 -6.15
N TYR A 202 -7.34 -3.71 -4.89
CA TYR A 202 -6.56 -4.41 -3.86
C TYR A 202 -6.87 -5.91 -3.84
N LEU A 203 -8.16 -6.22 -3.77
CA LEU A 203 -8.70 -7.58 -3.73
C LEU A 203 -8.32 -8.46 -4.94
N LYS A 204 -8.07 -7.87 -6.11
CA LYS A 204 -7.57 -8.56 -7.30
C LYS A 204 -6.04 -8.71 -7.28
N LYS A 205 -5.33 -7.83 -6.59
CA LYS A 205 -3.86 -7.84 -6.46
C LYS A 205 -3.34 -8.72 -5.32
N ILE A 206 -4.23 -9.28 -4.49
CA ILE A 206 -3.85 -10.20 -3.40
C ILE A 206 -2.99 -11.37 -3.89
N SER A 207 -3.21 -11.86 -5.12
CA SER A 207 -2.34 -12.91 -5.69
C SER A 207 -0.89 -12.46 -5.86
N SER A 208 -0.66 -11.21 -6.28
CA SER A 208 0.69 -10.66 -6.38
C SER A 208 1.36 -10.62 -5.01
N LEU A 209 0.68 -10.11 -4.00
CA LEU A 209 1.20 -10.04 -2.63
C LEU A 209 1.47 -11.42 -2.03
N PHE A 210 0.60 -12.40 -2.32
CA PHE A 210 0.80 -13.78 -1.85
C PHE A 210 2.10 -14.39 -2.39
N TYR A 211 2.43 -14.17 -3.66
CA TYR A 211 3.64 -14.75 -4.26
C TYR A 211 4.92 -14.06 -3.75
N GLU A 212 4.87 -12.78 -3.40
CA GLU A 212 5.98 -12.15 -2.67
C GLU A 212 6.15 -12.76 -1.28
N PHE A 213 5.05 -12.99 -0.55
CA PHE A 213 5.11 -13.68 0.74
C PHE A 213 5.63 -15.11 0.61
N GLU A 214 5.34 -15.78 -0.51
CA GLU A 214 5.86 -17.12 -0.78
C GLU A 214 7.36 -17.12 -1.02
N GLU A 215 7.88 -16.15 -1.78
CA GLU A 215 9.31 -16.04 -2.09
C GLU A 215 10.17 -15.93 -0.82
N VAL A 216 9.72 -15.15 0.17
CA VAL A 216 10.42 -14.97 1.46
C VAL A 216 9.93 -15.89 2.57
N GLY A 217 8.98 -16.79 2.29
CA GLY A 217 8.45 -17.77 3.24
C GLY A 217 7.48 -17.23 4.29
N THR A 218 7.09 -15.96 4.22
CA THR A 218 6.06 -15.35 5.07
C THR A 218 4.72 -16.08 4.98
N ASN A 219 4.36 -16.60 3.80
CA ASN A 219 3.12 -17.38 3.63
C ASN A 219 3.09 -18.62 4.55
N LYS A 220 4.23 -19.32 4.70
CA LYS A 220 4.37 -20.49 5.58
C LYS A 220 4.25 -20.11 7.04
N VAL A 221 4.87 -18.99 7.45
CA VAL A 221 4.78 -18.47 8.83
C VAL A 221 3.34 -18.12 9.19
N LEU A 222 2.60 -17.53 8.25
CA LEU A 222 1.19 -17.16 8.43
C LEU A 222 0.21 -18.32 8.20
N GLY A 223 0.68 -19.48 7.73
CA GLY A 223 -0.16 -20.64 7.41
C GLY A 223 -1.00 -20.50 6.14
N TYR A 224 -0.65 -19.59 5.23
CA TYR A 224 -1.35 -19.36 3.97
C TYR A 224 -0.81 -20.29 2.88
N LYS A 225 -1.69 -21.09 2.28
CA LYS A 225 -1.35 -22.06 1.24
C LYS A 225 -1.70 -21.56 -0.17
N THR A 226 -2.62 -20.60 -0.25
CA THR A 226 -3.14 -20.06 -1.51
C THR A 226 -3.38 -18.55 -1.40
N PRO A 227 -3.45 -17.81 -2.52
CA PRO A 227 -3.93 -16.42 -2.51
C PRO A 227 -5.30 -16.25 -1.85
N GLY A 228 -6.16 -17.27 -1.93
CA GLY A 228 -7.46 -17.27 -1.27
C GLY A 228 -7.38 -17.27 0.26
N ASP A 229 -6.34 -17.87 0.85
CA ASP A 229 -6.12 -17.83 2.30
C ASP A 229 -5.77 -16.42 2.76
N LEU A 230 -4.90 -15.72 2.01
CA LEU A 230 -4.56 -14.33 2.28
C LEU A 230 -5.80 -13.42 2.16
N ARG A 231 -6.61 -13.62 1.12
CA ARG A 231 -7.88 -12.90 0.94
C ARG A 231 -8.84 -13.09 2.12
N ARG A 232 -9.08 -14.33 2.55
CA ARG A 232 -9.99 -14.63 3.66
C ARG A 232 -9.53 -14.02 4.99
N ASN A 233 -8.22 -13.86 5.19
CA ASN A 233 -7.68 -13.25 6.39
C ASN A 233 -7.61 -11.72 6.33
N TYR A 234 -7.97 -11.10 5.21
CA TYR A 234 -7.89 -9.65 5.02
C TYR A 234 -8.61 -8.84 6.09
N ALA A 235 -9.87 -9.16 6.40
CA ALA A 235 -10.64 -8.42 7.41
C ALA A 235 -10.01 -8.54 8.81
N LYS A 236 -9.54 -9.74 9.17
CA LYS A 236 -8.82 -9.97 10.43
C LYS A 236 -7.51 -9.19 10.48
N PHE A 237 -6.78 -9.13 9.37
CA PHE A 237 -5.57 -8.33 9.23
C PHE A 237 -5.87 -6.83 9.37
N TYR A 238 -6.95 -6.34 8.76
CA TYR A 238 -7.39 -4.96 8.91
C TYR A 238 -7.64 -4.63 10.40
N TRP A 239 -8.49 -5.38 11.10
CA TRP A 239 -8.85 -5.04 12.48
C TRP A 239 -7.70 -5.18 13.48
N ASN A 240 -6.86 -6.19 13.34
CA ASN A 240 -5.82 -6.50 14.33
C ASN A 240 -4.44 -5.94 13.97
N GLY A 241 -4.14 -5.81 12.67
CA GLY A 241 -2.82 -5.38 12.17
C GLY A 241 -2.78 -3.95 11.67
N VAL A 242 -3.90 -3.38 11.21
CA VAL A 242 -3.94 -2.06 10.56
C VAL A 242 -4.70 -1.03 11.41
N PHE A 243 -5.93 -1.34 11.81
CA PHE A 243 -6.82 -0.44 12.55
C PHE A 243 -6.20 0.18 13.80
N PRO A 244 -5.32 -0.48 14.58
CA PRO A 244 -4.66 0.15 15.72
C PRO A 244 -3.81 1.38 15.36
N TYR A 245 -3.32 1.49 14.12
CA TYR A 245 -2.34 2.49 13.69
C TYR A 245 -2.91 3.63 12.84
N ILE A 246 -4.13 3.48 12.31
CA ILE A 246 -4.75 4.44 11.39
C ILE A 246 -5.80 5.43 11.96
N PRO A 247 -6.30 5.41 13.22
CA PRO A 247 -7.43 6.26 13.61
C PRO A 247 -7.15 7.76 13.52
N ALA A 248 -5.91 8.20 13.76
CA ALA A 248 -5.52 9.59 13.58
C ALA A 248 -5.59 10.00 12.10
N ALA A 249 -5.04 9.18 11.20
CA ALA A 249 -5.11 9.41 9.76
C ALA A 249 -6.56 9.44 9.24
N LEU A 250 -7.43 8.53 9.71
CA LEU A 250 -8.85 8.54 9.35
C LEU A 250 -9.52 9.87 9.72
N LYS A 251 -9.25 10.42 10.91
CA LYS A 251 -9.79 11.74 11.31
C LYS A 251 -9.36 12.87 10.38
N TYR A 252 -8.16 12.80 9.80
CA TYR A 252 -7.69 13.78 8.84
C TYR A 252 -8.30 13.57 7.45
N LEU A 253 -8.39 12.32 6.99
CA LEU A 253 -9.00 11.98 5.69
C LEU A 253 -10.49 12.37 5.60
N GLU A 254 -11.21 12.33 6.72
CA GLU A 254 -12.62 12.78 6.78
C GLU A 254 -12.84 14.29 6.53
N LEU A 255 -11.77 15.08 6.33
CA LEU A 255 -11.86 16.53 6.13
C LEU A 255 -11.88 16.96 4.67
N THR A 256 -11.44 16.10 3.75
CA THR A 256 -11.41 16.41 2.30
C THR A 256 -12.35 15.48 1.55
N GLN A 257 -12.80 15.90 0.37
CA GLN A 257 -13.66 15.05 -0.47
C GLN A 257 -12.87 13.86 -1.00
N GLU A 258 -11.63 14.10 -1.39
CA GLU A 258 -10.72 13.04 -1.83
C GLU A 258 -10.39 12.06 -0.69
N GLY A 259 -10.16 12.56 0.53
CA GLY A 259 -9.92 11.71 1.71
C GLY A 259 -11.13 10.85 2.09
N LYS A 260 -12.35 11.39 2.02
CA LYS A 260 -13.57 10.59 2.20
C LYS A 260 -13.73 9.48 1.18
N GLN A 261 -13.33 9.71 -0.07
CA GLN A 261 -13.34 8.66 -1.09
C GLN A 261 -12.33 7.55 -0.78
N ILE A 262 -11.14 7.89 -0.28
CA ILE A 262 -10.14 6.92 0.18
C ILE A 262 -10.72 6.05 1.31
N VAL A 263 -11.33 6.68 2.31
CA VAL A 263 -11.96 5.97 3.44
C VAL A 263 -13.12 5.08 2.96
N ALA A 264 -13.95 5.56 2.04
CA ALA A 264 -15.02 4.76 1.46
C ALA A 264 -14.49 3.51 0.73
N ASN A 265 -13.40 3.63 -0.04
CA ASN A 265 -12.78 2.50 -0.71
C ASN A 265 -12.17 1.49 0.28
N LEU A 266 -11.49 1.99 1.32
CA LEU A 266 -10.95 1.16 2.41
C LEU A 266 -12.07 0.32 3.05
N TYR A 267 -13.16 0.97 3.45
CA TYR A 267 -14.30 0.28 4.07
C TYR A 267 -15.02 -0.65 3.11
N ALA A 268 -15.16 -0.29 1.84
CA ALA A 268 -15.76 -1.15 0.82
C ALA A 268 -14.97 -2.46 0.66
N ASN A 269 -13.63 -2.40 0.63
CA ASN A 269 -12.78 -3.58 0.55
C ASN A 269 -12.95 -4.49 1.79
N VAL A 270 -12.98 -3.90 3.00
CA VAL A 270 -13.18 -4.65 4.25
C VAL A 270 -14.56 -5.31 4.27
N PHE A 271 -15.60 -4.53 4.01
CA PHE A 271 -16.98 -5.00 3.97
C PHE A 271 -17.17 -6.13 2.95
N GLN A 272 -16.58 -6.00 1.76
CA GLN A 272 -16.70 -7.01 0.70
C GLN A 272 -16.14 -8.36 1.15
N VAL A 273 -15.01 -8.39 1.87
CA VAL A 273 -14.44 -9.65 2.36
C VAL A 273 -15.24 -10.20 3.54
N GLU A 274 -15.63 -9.36 4.50
CA GLU A 274 -16.43 -9.80 5.66
C GLU A 274 -17.78 -10.40 5.26
N ASN A 275 -18.37 -9.91 4.17
CA ASN A 275 -19.70 -10.29 3.72
C ASN A 275 -19.69 -11.14 2.45
N GLU A 276 -18.54 -11.65 1.99
CA GLU A 276 -18.38 -12.32 0.70
C GLU A 276 -19.39 -13.46 0.51
N SER A 277 -19.50 -14.36 1.49
CA SER A 277 -20.45 -15.49 1.42
C SER A 277 -21.90 -15.03 1.35
N ARG A 278 -22.28 -14.01 2.13
CA ARG A 278 -23.65 -13.46 2.14
C ARG A 278 -23.99 -12.77 0.83
N ILE A 279 -23.05 -12.02 0.27
CA ILE A 279 -23.21 -11.35 -1.03
C ILE A 279 -23.39 -12.39 -2.14
N LEU A 280 -22.54 -13.42 -2.19
CA LEU A 280 -22.63 -14.47 -3.19
C LEU A 280 -23.94 -15.26 -3.07
N GLN A 281 -24.39 -15.57 -1.86
CA GLN A 281 -25.70 -16.20 -1.64
C GLN A 281 -26.84 -15.32 -2.18
N GLY A 282 -26.82 -14.02 -1.90
CA GLY A 282 -27.83 -13.08 -2.41
C GLY A 282 -27.83 -12.97 -3.93
N ILE A 283 -26.66 -12.90 -4.57
CA ILE A 283 -26.55 -12.85 -6.05
C ILE A 283 -27.08 -14.14 -6.67
N ASN A 284 -26.73 -15.29 -6.11
CA ASN A 284 -27.16 -16.60 -6.64
C ASN A 284 -28.68 -16.83 -6.52
N GLN A 285 -29.39 -16.05 -5.71
CA GLN A 285 -30.87 -16.08 -5.63
C GLN A 285 -31.54 -15.36 -6.81
N PHE A 286 -30.80 -14.55 -7.58
CA PHE A 286 -31.28 -13.92 -8.80
C PHE A 286 -30.75 -14.72 -10.01
N PRO A 287 -31.54 -15.65 -10.57
CA PRO A 287 -31.11 -16.37 -11.77
C PRO A 287 -30.84 -15.35 -12.88
N ALA A 288 -29.73 -15.52 -13.60
CA ALA A 288 -29.49 -14.76 -14.83
C ALA A 288 -30.69 -14.97 -15.76
N GLU A 289 -31.37 -13.90 -16.18
CA GLU A 289 -32.43 -14.01 -17.18
C GLU A 289 -31.83 -14.63 -18.45
N VAL A 290 -32.12 -15.91 -18.67
CA VAL A 290 -31.77 -16.61 -19.90
C VAL A 290 -32.67 -16.03 -20.99
N ASN A 291 -32.12 -15.12 -21.78
CA ASN A 291 -32.74 -14.68 -23.01
C ASN A 291 -33.02 -15.90 -23.91
N GLY A 292 -34.33 -16.18 -24.11
CA GLY A 292 -34.88 -16.77 -25.32
C GLY A 292 -34.39 -18.16 -25.73
N GLY A 293 -34.80 -19.18 -25.00
CA GLY A 293 -34.76 -20.58 -25.47
C GLY A 293 -36.10 -21.25 -25.24
N ILE A 294 -36.78 -21.57 -26.34
CA ILE A 294 -38.10 -22.24 -26.39
C ILE A 294 -38.18 -23.39 -25.37
N ARG A 295 -39.15 -23.32 -24.46
CA ARG A 295 -39.56 -24.45 -23.61
C ARG A 295 -40.12 -25.55 -24.52
N ASN A 296 -39.40 -26.65 -24.65
CA ASN A 296 -40.00 -27.94 -24.96
C ASN A 296 -40.23 -28.67 -23.63
N ASP A 297 -41.49 -28.67 -23.20
CA ASP A 297 -42.00 -29.54 -22.14
C ASP A 297 -41.81 -31.00 -22.55
N GLN A 298 -40.85 -31.73 -21.97
CA GLN A 298 -40.96 -33.16 -21.64
C GLN A 298 -39.87 -33.55 -20.62
N ASN A 299 -40.21 -33.60 -19.32
CA ASN A 299 -40.15 -34.86 -18.57
C ASN A 299 -40.63 -34.65 -17.12
N LYS A 300 -41.68 -35.42 -16.76
CA LYS A 300 -42.08 -35.66 -15.38
C LYS A 300 -41.06 -36.61 -14.74
N GLY A 301 -40.45 -36.18 -13.64
CA GLY A 301 -39.69 -37.04 -12.75
C GLY A 301 -39.97 -36.58 -11.33
N SER A 302 -40.77 -37.37 -10.62
CA SER A 302 -40.99 -37.28 -9.18
C SER A 302 -39.66 -37.42 -8.44
N ASP A 303 -39.38 -36.53 -7.49
CA ASP A 303 -38.86 -36.98 -6.19
C ASP A 303 -39.07 -35.90 -5.13
N SER A 304 -39.82 -36.30 -4.11
CA SER A 304 -40.02 -35.62 -2.85
C SER A 304 -38.76 -35.72 -2.00
N ASN A 305 -38.30 -34.61 -1.43
CA ASN A 305 -37.60 -34.67 -0.15
C ASN A 305 -37.77 -33.39 0.65
N ASP A 306 -38.40 -33.55 1.81
CA ASP A 306 -38.54 -32.57 2.87
C ASP A 306 -37.18 -32.08 3.36
N GLN A 307 -36.94 -30.76 3.28
CA GLN A 307 -35.92 -30.09 4.10
C GLN A 307 -36.60 -29.49 5.32
N LYS A 308 -36.47 -30.18 6.46
CA LYS A 308 -36.66 -29.57 7.78
C LYS A 308 -35.58 -28.52 8.00
N SER A 309 -36.03 -27.33 8.33
CA SER A 309 -35.24 -26.23 8.86
C SER A 309 -34.52 -26.64 10.15
N PHE A 310 -33.23 -26.34 10.24
CA PHE A 310 -32.53 -26.21 11.51
C PHE A 310 -32.13 -24.74 11.66
N GLU A 311 -32.85 -24.05 12.53
CA GLU A 311 -32.40 -22.81 13.16
C GLU A 311 -31.23 -23.14 14.10
N LEU A 312 -30.12 -22.43 13.95
CA LEU A 312 -29.08 -22.34 14.98
C LEU A 312 -28.89 -20.86 15.30
N THR A 313 -29.68 -20.42 16.26
CA THR A 313 -29.41 -19.24 17.07
C THR A 313 -28.28 -19.53 18.04
N GLY A 314 -27.36 -18.58 18.15
CA GLY A 314 -26.48 -18.42 19.30
C GLY A 314 -25.12 -19.08 19.16
N LEU A 315 -24.09 -18.24 19.07
CA LEU A 315 -22.99 -18.24 20.03
C LEU A 315 -22.16 -16.96 19.85
N ASN A 316 -22.12 -16.18 20.93
CA ASN A 316 -21.09 -15.18 21.17
C ASN A 316 -19.73 -15.88 21.14
N LEU A 317 -18.81 -15.37 20.32
CA LEU A 317 -17.37 -15.17 20.58
C LEU A 317 -16.79 -14.34 19.42
#